data_AF-A0A1R2B1Y5-F1
#
_entry.id   AF-A0A1R2B1Y5-F1
#
_cell.length_a   1.000
_cell.length_b   1.000
_cell.length_c   1.000
_cell.angle_alpha   90.00
_cell.angle_beta   90.00
_cell.angle_gamma   90.00
#
_symmetry.space_group_name_H-M   'P 1'
#
loop_
_entity.id
_entity.type
_entity.pdbx_description
1 polymer ?
#
loop_
_entity_poly.entity_id
_entity_poly.type
_entity_poly.pdbx_seq_one_letter_code
_entity_poly.pdbx_strand_id
1 'polypeptide(L)'
;MLLRIIARASSCMPKIPRDIYGNSVDITKPHQKSKLTHMTDAEEWVHKIPPIIVNDDVIRCGGVKATGLGHPIVYLQLNKRDPTEPETCKWCGLRYLRNPHLNH
;
A
#
# COMPACT_ATOMS: atom_id res chain seq x y z
N MET A 1 18.63 22.37 55.04
CA MET A 1 17.56 23.03 54.25
C MET A 1 17.40 22.22 52.96
N LEU A 2 16.26 21.56 52.80
CA LEU A 2 16.02 20.49 51.82
C LEU A 2 16.16 20.97 50.37
N LEU A 3 17.04 20.31 49.61
CA LEU A 3 17.14 20.45 48.15
C LEU A 3 15.85 19.86 47.54
N ARG A 4 14.95 20.73 47.06
CA ARG A 4 13.76 20.31 46.32
C ARG A 4 14.20 19.81 44.94
N ILE A 5 14.27 18.49 44.76
CA ILE A 5 14.37 17.86 43.45
C ILE A 5 13.03 18.08 42.75
N ILE A 6 12.98 19.06 41.85
CA ILE A 6 11.82 19.28 40.98
C ILE A 6 11.87 18.19 39.90
N ALA A 7 11.19 17.08 40.12
CA ALA A 7 10.94 16.08 39.08
C ALA A 7 10.02 16.72 38.03
N ARG A 8 10.60 17.22 36.93
CA ARG A 8 9.85 17.58 35.73
C ARG A 8 9.27 16.31 35.14
N ALA A 9 7.97 16.08 35.35
CA ALA A 9 7.23 15.09 34.59
C ALA A 9 7.30 15.47 33.10
N SER A 10 8.11 14.75 32.34
CA SER A 10 8.20 14.90 30.89
C SER A 10 6.90 14.42 30.28
N SER A 11 6.03 15.34 29.87
CA SER A 11 4.76 15.07 29.20
C SER A 11 4.90 14.55 27.76
N CYS A 12 6.14 14.28 27.31
CA CYS A 12 6.43 13.76 25.97
C CYS A 12 6.57 12.23 25.97
N MET A 13 5.66 11.49 26.60
CA MET A 13 5.52 10.07 26.27
C MET A 13 4.85 9.98 24.89
N PRO A 14 5.44 9.27 23.91
CA PRO A 14 4.80 9.10 22.61
C PRO A 14 3.46 8.41 22.81
N LYS A 15 2.37 9.09 22.44
CA LYS A 15 1.03 8.50 22.51
C LYS A 15 0.98 7.37 21.49
N ILE A 16 0.97 6.14 21.97
CA ILE A 16 0.77 4.96 21.13
C ILE A 16 -0.58 5.15 20.42
N PRO A 17 -0.61 5.13 19.07
CA PRO A 17 -1.84 5.32 18.32
C PRO A 17 -2.80 4.18 18.67
N ARG A 18 -4.05 4.52 18.95
CA ARG A 18 -5.08 3.59 19.39
C ARG A 18 -6.21 3.52 18.37
N ASP A 19 -6.77 2.33 18.18
CA ASP A 19 -7.95 2.14 17.34
C ASP A 19 -9.22 2.69 18.03
N ILE A 20 -10.35 2.62 17.32
CA ILE A 20 -11.66 3.08 17.81
C ILE A 20 -12.12 2.31 19.07
N TYR A 21 -11.53 1.14 19.35
CA TYR A 21 -11.82 0.32 20.55
C TYR A 21 -10.79 0.51 21.68
N GLY A 22 -9.79 1.37 21.49
CA GLY A 22 -8.76 1.65 22.48
C GLY A 22 -7.60 0.64 22.54
N ASN A 23 -7.46 -0.25 21.55
CA ASN A 23 -6.31 -1.14 21.41
C ASN A 23 -5.12 -0.41 20.79
N SER A 24 -3.90 -0.78 21.17
CA SER A 24 -2.67 -0.27 20.56
C SER A 24 -2.55 -0.72 19.10
N VAL A 25 -2.24 0.21 18.19
CA VAL A 25 -2.01 -0.06 16.77
C VAL A 25 -0.53 0.11 16.45
N ASP A 26 0.05 -0.89 15.80
CA ASP A 26 1.43 -0.80 15.30
C ASP A 26 1.42 -0.23 13.88
N ILE A 27 1.73 1.07 13.74
CA ILE A 27 1.76 1.77 12.44
C ILE A 27 2.98 1.35 11.58
N THR A 28 3.98 0.70 12.16
CA THR A 28 5.22 0.38 11.42
C THR A 28 5.08 -0.80 10.47
N LYS A 29 4.08 -1.66 10.69
CA LYS A 29 3.84 -2.83 9.84
C LYS A 29 3.24 -2.41 8.49
N PRO A 30 3.82 -2.80 7.34
CA PRO A 30 3.20 -2.54 6.04
C PRO A 30 1.98 -3.44 5.82
N HIS A 31 1.05 -3.01 4.95
CA HIS A 31 -0.13 -3.81 4.53
C HIS A 31 -0.93 -4.31 5.72
N GLN A 32 -1.47 -3.39 6.48
CA GLN A 32 -2.25 -3.70 7.67
C GLN A 32 -3.69 -3.20 7.51
N LYS A 33 -4.62 -3.91 8.14
CA LYS A 33 -5.97 -3.43 8.39
C LYS A 33 -5.96 -1.98 8.83
N SER A 34 -6.86 -1.20 8.26
CA SER A 34 -7.07 0.22 8.59
C SER A 34 -7.75 0.40 9.95
N LYS A 35 -7.12 -0.09 11.02
CA LYS A 35 -7.66 -0.13 12.39
C LYS A 35 -8.04 1.26 12.94
N LEU A 36 -7.36 2.31 12.48
CA LEU A 36 -7.61 3.69 12.91
C LEU A 36 -8.79 4.37 12.19
N THR A 37 -9.19 3.89 11.01
CA THR A 37 -10.14 4.62 10.15
C THR A 37 -11.40 3.81 9.88
N HIS A 38 -11.40 2.99 8.83
CA HIS A 38 -12.59 2.35 8.29
C HIS A 38 -12.60 0.83 8.50
N MET A 39 -11.60 0.29 9.21
CA MET A 39 -11.47 -1.12 9.60
C MET A 39 -11.53 -2.12 8.43
N THR A 40 -11.29 -1.68 7.20
CA THR A 40 -11.16 -2.59 6.06
C THR A 40 -9.72 -3.03 5.86
N ASP A 41 -9.60 -4.16 5.18
CA ASP A 41 -8.32 -4.84 4.93
C ASP A 41 -7.92 -4.66 3.45
N ALA A 42 -8.34 -3.57 2.81
CA ALA A 42 -8.18 -3.37 1.37
C ALA A 42 -6.71 -3.46 0.94
N GLU A 43 -5.79 -2.83 1.68
CA GLU A 43 -4.36 -2.90 1.39
C GLU A 43 -3.82 -4.34 1.49
N GLU A 44 -4.24 -5.10 2.51
CA GLU A 44 -3.87 -6.52 2.66
C GLU A 44 -4.36 -7.35 1.47
N TRP A 45 -5.60 -7.15 1.05
CA TRP A 45 -6.19 -7.89 -0.08
C TRP A 45 -5.50 -7.58 -1.40
N VAL A 46 -5.16 -6.32 -1.67
CA VAL A 46 -4.43 -5.93 -2.88
C VAL A 46 -3.04 -6.59 -2.91
N HIS A 47 -2.34 -6.64 -1.77
CA HIS A 47 -0.98 -7.21 -1.71
C HIS A 47 -0.96 -8.75 -1.75
N LYS A 48 -2.07 -9.42 -1.41
CA LYS A 48 -2.23 -10.87 -1.60
C LYS A 48 -2.29 -11.27 -3.07
N ILE A 49 -2.71 -10.37 -3.97
CA ILE A 49 -2.80 -10.67 -5.40
C ILE A 49 -1.38 -10.59 -6.00
N PRO A 50 -0.86 -11.69 -6.60
CA PRO A 50 0.48 -11.67 -7.20
C PRO A 50 0.51 -10.73 -8.42
N PRO A 51 1.70 -10.21 -8.81
CA PRO A 51 1.84 -9.43 -10.03
C PRO A 51 1.36 -10.21 -11.26
N ILE A 52 0.59 -9.53 -12.11
CA ILE A 52 0.04 -10.09 -13.35
C ILE A 52 1.12 -9.99 -14.42
N ILE A 53 1.54 -11.14 -14.93
CA ILE A 53 2.57 -11.22 -15.97
C ILE A 53 1.91 -11.04 -17.34
N VAL A 54 2.48 -10.17 -18.17
CA VAL A 54 1.99 -9.86 -19.51
C VAL A 54 3.13 -9.84 -20.52
N ASN A 55 2.81 -10.07 -21.80
CA ASN A 55 3.83 -10.18 -22.84
C ASN A 55 4.16 -8.84 -23.52
N ASP A 56 3.28 -7.84 -23.39
CA ASP A 56 3.41 -6.54 -24.06
C ASP A 56 4.17 -5.50 -23.22
N ASP A 57 4.78 -4.53 -23.89
CA ASP A 57 5.48 -3.40 -23.27
C ASP A 57 4.53 -2.37 -22.63
N VAL A 58 3.28 -2.34 -23.07
CA VAL A 58 2.25 -1.41 -22.59
C VAL A 58 0.97 -2.18 -22.34
N ILE A 59 0.36 -1.97 -21.17
CA ILE A 59 -0.96 -2.54 -20.85
C ILE A 59 -2.01 -1.48 -20.64
N ARG A 60 -3.25 -1.86 -20.95
CA ARG A 60 -4.45 -1.06 -20.69
C ARG A 60 -5.15 -1.59 -19.44
N CYS A 61 -5.23 -0.78 -18.39
CA CYS A 61 -6.04 -1.07 -17.21
C CYS A 61 -7.29 -0.19 -17.19
N GLY A 62 -8.46 -0.81 -17.03
CA GLY A 62 -9.77 -0.13 -16.92
C GLY A 62 -10.55 -0.52 -15.67
N GLY A 63 -9.88 -1.11 -14.67
CA GLY A 63 -10.52 -1.62 -13.46
C GLY A 63 -11.14 -3.00 -13.65
N VAL A 64 -12.24 -3.03 -14.38
CA VAL A 64 -13.05 -4.24 -14.61
C VAL A 64 -13.15 -4.54 -16.09
N LYS A 65 -13.64 -5.75 -16.43
CA LYS A 65 -13.74 -6.20 -17.82
C LYS A 65 -14.69 -5.33 -18.66
N ALA A 66 -15.71 -4.75 -18.05
CA ALA A 66 -16.70 -3.92 -18.72
C ALA A 66 -16.31 -2.44 -18.71
N THR A 67 -16.38 -1.79 -19.88
CA THR A 67 -16.15 -0.36 -20.02
C THR A 67 -17.18 0.43 -19.22
N GLY A 68 -16.74 1.41 -18.41
CA GLY A 68 -17.62 2.31 -17.64
C GLY A 68 -17.93 1.89 -16.20
N LEU A 69 -17.54 0.69 -15.76
CA LEU A 69 -17.73 0.21 -14.38
C LEU A 69 -16.47 0.26 -13.51
N GLY A 70 -15.37 0.78 -14.05
CA GLY A 70 -14.08 0.88 -13.37
C GLY A 70 -13.51 2.30 -13.39
N HIS A 71 -12.23 2.41 -13.04
CA HIS A 71 -11.51 3.67 -13.12
C HIS A 71 -11.29 4.09 -14.59
N PRO A 72 -10.97 5.37 -14.87
CA PRO A 72 -10.61 5.82 -16.21
C PRO A 72 -9.51 4.96 -16.82
N ILE A 73 -9.54 4.75 -18.13
CA ILE A 73 -8.55 3.91 -18.79
C ILE A 73 -7.15 4.51 -18.60
N VAL A 74 -6.20 3.71 -18.10
CA VAL A 74 -4.78 4.05 -18.10
C VAL A 74 -3.97 3.06 -18.91
N TYR A 75 -2.94 3.59 -19.52
CA TYR A 75 -1.87 2.84 -20.15
C TYR A 75 -0.65 2.86 -19.23
N LEU A 76 -0.14 1.69 -18.87
CA LEU A 76 1.04 1.55 -18.02
C LEU A 76 2.21 1.02 -18.87
N GLN A 77 3.37 1.66 -18.74
CA GLN A 77 4.62 1.29 -19.39
C GLN A 77 5.33 0.21 -18.57
N LEU A 78 5.52 -0.99 -19.12
CA LEU A 78 6.16 -2.11 -18.43
C LEU A 78 7.60 -2.35 -18.88
N ASN A 79 8.01 -1.77 -20.00
CA ASN A 79 9.41 -1.74 -20.43
C ASN A 79 10.18 -0.72 -19.59
N LYS A 80 10.45 -1.10 -18.33
CA LYS A 80 11.27 -0.36 -17.37
C LYS A 80 12.74 -0.74 -17.47
N ARG A 81 13.60 0.07 -16.85
CA ARG A 81 15.02 -0.24 -16.67
C ARG A 81 15.26 -1.53 -15.87
N ASP A 82 14.47 -1.75 -14.83
CA ASP A 82 14.47 -3.00 -14.06
C ASP A 82 13.26 -3.85 -14.49
N PRO A 83 13.47 -4.97 -15.21
CA PRO A 83 12.38 -5.83 -15.67
C PRO A 83 11.75 -6.67 -14.55
N THR A 84 12.34 -6.70 -13.36
CA THR A 84 11.80 -7.40 -12.19
C THR A 84 10.88 -6.54 -11.34
N GLU A 85 10.89 -5.23 -11.56
CA GLU A 85 10.07 -4.28 -10.84
C GLU A 85 8.66 -4.21 -11.44
N PRO A 86 7.60 -4.55 -10.70
CA PRO A 86 6.24 -4.44 -11.22
C PRO A 86 5.79 -2.97 -11.33
N GLU A 87 4.97 -2.66 -12.33
CA GLU A 87 4.21 -1.42 -12.37
C GLU A 87 2.88 -1.57 -11.63
N THR A 88 2.50 -0.56 -10.86
CA THR A 88 1.25 -0.58 -10.10
C THR A 88 0.23 0.35 -10.73
N CYS A 89 -0.99 -0.14 -10.98
CA CYS A 89 -2.09 0.71 -11.38
C CYS A 89 -2.50 1.60 -10.21
N LYS A 90 -2.46 2.93 -10.42
CA LYS A 90 -2.77 3.94 -9.39
C LYS A 90 -4.17 3.83 -8.80
N TRP A 91 -5.11 3.23 -9.53
CA TRP A 91 -6.50 3.09 -9.09
C TRP A 91 -6.82 1.69 -8.55
N CYS A 92 -6.45 0.64 -9.27
CA CYS A 92 -6.71 -0.72 -8.79
C CYS A 92 -5.79 -1.17 -7.66
N GLY A 93 -4.56 -0.63 -7.60
CA GLY A 93 -3.48 -1.21 -6.80
C GLY A 93 -2.92 -2.55 -7.34
N LEU A 94 -3.49 -3.07 -8.44
CA LEU A 94 -2.97 -4.26 -9.11
C LEU A 94 -1.59 -3.99 -9.71
N ARG A 95 -0.74 -5.01 -9.62
CA ARG A 95 0.66 -4.99 -10.07
C ARG A 95 0.79 -5.75 -11.38
N TYR A 96 1.54 -5.23 -12.33
CA TYR A 96 1.79 -5.81 -13.63
C TYR A 96 3.30 -5.92 -13.87
N LEU A 97 3.73 -7.03 -14.47
CA LEU A 97 5.12 -7.28 -14.79
C LEU A 97 5.23 -7.70 -16.26
N ARG A 98 6.22 -7.16 -16.97
CA ARG A 98 6.56 -7.69 -18.29
C ARG A 98 7.13 -9.10 -18.15
N ASN A 99 6.77 -9.99 -19.06
CA ASN A 99 7.26 -11.36 -19.06
C ASN A 99 8.79 -11.39 -19.16
N PRO A 100 9.51 -11.90 -18.14
CA PRO A 100 10.97 -11.91 -18.13
C PRO A 100 11.59 -12.74 -19.26
N HIS A 101 10.85 -13.72 -19.79
CA HIS A 101 11.31 -14.61 -20.86
C HIS A 101 11.26 -13.98 -22.25
N LEU A 102 10.63 -12.81 -22.39
CA LEU A 102 10.48 -12.08 -23.65
C LEU A 102 11.36 -10.82 -23.71
N ASN A 103 12.38 -10.75 -22.85
CA ASN A 103 13.39 -9.71 -22.90
C ASN A 103 14.36 -10.03 -24.06
N HIS A 104 14.21 -9.30 -25.17
CA HIS A 104 15.12 -9.34 -26.32
C HIS A 104 16.26 -8.35 -26.14
#